data_AF-A0A6A5Y7M5-F1
#
_entry.id   AF-A0A6A5Y7M5-F1
#
_cell.length_a   1.000
_cell.length_b   1.000
_cell.length_c   1.000
_cell.angle_alpha   90.00
_cell.angle_beta   90.00
_cell.angle_gamma   90.00
#
_symmetry.space_group_name_H-M   'P 1'
#
loop_
_entity.id
_entity.type
_entity.pdbx_description
1 polymer ?
#
loop_
_entity_poly.entity_id
_entity_poly.type
_entity_poly.pdbx_seq_one_letter_code
_entity_poly.pdbx_strand_id
1 'polypeptide(L)' 'MFGFSAAAVSSLRQMQNGGKQFRRGLDAWDRQMLERDRRLTGFARGQTDKAEAPEGFELNNPWKVESRFY' A
#
# COMPACT_ATOMS: atom_id res chain seq x y z
N MET A 1 -7.86 -19.32 -23.71
CA MET A 1 -8.46 -18.17 -22.99
C MET A 1 -7.71 -17.81 -21.70
N PHE A 2 -7.44 -18.75 -20.77
CA PHE A 2 -6.85 -18.40 -19.46
C PHE A 2 -5.46 -17.75 -19.49
N GLY A 3 -4.58 -18.09 -20.45
CA GLY A 3 -3.25 -17.49 -20.54
C GLY A 3 -3.26 -15.99 -20.83
N PHE A 4 -4.08 -15.55 -21.79
CA PHE A 4 -4.25 -14.13 -22.10
C PHE A 4 -4.89 -13.38 -20.93
N SER A 5 -5.95 -13.94 -20.33
CA SER A 5 -6.60 -13.33 -19.16
C SER A 5 -5.64 -13.19 -17.97
N ALA A 6 -4.79 -14.20 -17.71
CA ALA A 6 -3.80 -14.16 -16.64
C ALA A 6 -2.75 -13.07 -16.87
N ALA A 7 -2.24 -12.96 -18.11
CA ALA A 7 -1.30 -11.91 -18.49
C ALA A 7 -1.93 -10.52 -18.34
N ALA A 8 -3.16 -10.32 -18.85
CA ALA A 8 -3.88 -9.07 -18.77
C ALA A 8 -4.11 -8.62 -17.31
N VAL A 9 -4.57 -9.53 -16.44
CA VAL A 9 -4.78 -9.21 -15.02
C VAL A 9 -3.46 -8.93 -14.31
N SER A 10 -2.39 -9.67 -14.64
CA SER A 10 -1.06 -9.43 -14.08
C SER A 10 -0.55 -8.03 -14.42
N SER A 11 -0.64 -7.63 -15.70
CA SER A 11 -0.24 -6.30 -16.17
C SER A 11 -1.05 -5.20 -15.50
N LEU A 12 -2.38 -5.34 -15.41
CA LEU A 12 -3.23 -4.35 -14.74
C LEU A 12 -2.86 -4.19 -13.25
N ARG A 13 -2.62 -5.29 -12.53
CA ARG A 13 -2.19 -5.24 -11.13
C ARG A 13 -0.82 -4.59 -10.98
N GLN A 14 0.08 -4.82 -11.92
CA GLN A 14 1.40 -4.18 -11.91
C GLN A 14 1.27 -2.66 -12.12
N MET A 15 0.41 -2.23 -13.05
CA MET A 15 0.15 -0.81 -13.29
C MET A 15 -0.44 -0.12 -12.05
N GLN A 16 -1.43 -0.75 -11.39
CA GLN A 16 -2.02 -0.21 -10.16
C GLN A 16 -1.02 -0.08 -9.00
N ASN A 17 -0.01 -0.95 -8.94
CA ASN A 17 1.03 -0.92 -7.92
C ASN A 17 2.23 -0.01 -8.29
N GLY A 18 2.10 0.84 -9.31
CA GLY A 18 3.18 1.73 -9.76
C GLY A 18 4.35 0.96 -10.38
N GLY A 19 4.07 -0.09 -11.13
CA GLY A 19 5.07 -0.93 -11.80
C GLY A 19 5.61 -2.09 -10.97
N LYS A 20 5.27 -2.16 -9.67
CA LYS A 20 5.74 -3.21 -8.76
C LYS A 20 4.84 -4.45 -8.79
N GLN A 21 5.43 -5.60 -8.49
CA GLN A 21 4.68 -6.85 -8.34
C GLN A 21 3.72 -6.80 -7.15
N PHE A 22 2.62 -7.53 -7.24
CA PHE A 22 1.64 -7.64 -6.16
C PHE A 22 2.19 -8.49 -5.01
N ARG A 23 2.08 -8.00 -3.77
CA ARG A 23 2.49 -8.73 -2.57
C ARG A 23 1.42 -9.76 -2.16
N ARG A 24 1.85 -10.98 -1.86
CA ARG A 24 1.01 -12.09 -1.40
C ARG A 24 1.41 -12.46 0.04
N GLY A 25 0.46 -12.97 0.82
CA GLY A 25 0.75 -13.41 2.19
C GLY A 25 0.98 -12.29 3.20
N LEU A 26 0.34 -11.13 3.01
CA LEU A 26 0.48 -9.97 3.90
C LEU A 26 -0.08 -10.25 5.29
N ASP A 27 0.81 -10.23 6.29
CA ASP A 27 0.45 -10.37 7.69
C ASP A 27 -0.04 -9.03 8.29
N ALA A 28 -0.27 -9.00 9.60
CA ALA A 28 -0.73 -7.79 10.28
C ALA A 28 0.33 -6.68 10.28
N TRP A 29 1.61 -7.05 10.42
CA TRP A 29 2.73 -6.11 10.44
C TRP A 29 2.91 -5.43 9.08
N ASP A 30 2.91 -6.22 8.01
CA ASP A 30 3.01 -5.77 6.64
C ASP A 30 1.90 -4.77 6.30
N ARG A 31 0.68 -4.99 6.79
CA ARG A 31 -0.44 -4.06 6.59
C ARG A 31 -0.18 -2.72 7.28
N GLN A 32 0.33 -2.74 8.51
CA GLN A 32 0.69 -1.51 9.23
C GLN A 32 1.85 -0.77 8.53
N MET A 33 2.85 -1.49 8.05
CA MET A 33 3.98 -0.89 7.31
C MET A 33 3.55 -0.31 5.98
N LEU A 34 2.65 -0.97 5.24
CA LEU A 34 2.08 -0.42 4.00
C LEU A 34 1.28 0.86 4.25
N GLU A 35 0.55 0.94 5.35
CA GLU A 35 -0.18 2.14 5.74
C GLU A 35 0.78 3.27 6.16
N ARG A 36 1.87 2.95 6.88
CA ARG A 36 2.96 3.90 7.14
C ARG A 36 3.59 4.42 5.85
N ASP A 37 3.95 3.55 4.91
CA ASP A 37 4.59 3.94 3.65
C ASP A 37 3.65 4.80 2.79
N ARG A 38 2.35 4.49 2.79
CA ARG A 38 1.32 5.34 2.17
C ARG A 38 1.28 6.74 2.82
N ARG A 39 1.43 6.84 4.14
CA ARG A 39 1.47 8.14 4.83
C ARG A 39 2.74 8.93 4.53
N LEU A 40 3.87 8.24 4.36
CA LEU A 40 5.15 8.86 4.02
C LEU A 40 5.23 9.34 2.56
N THR A 41 4.58 8.63 1.64
CA THR A 41 4.75 8.87 0.20
C THR A 41 3.50 9.37 -0.51
N GLY A 42 2.33 9.32 0.14
CA GLY A 42 1.03 9.60 -0.47
C GLY A 42 0.53 8.52 -1.44
N PHE A 43 1.36 7.52 -1.78
CA PHE A 43 1.03 6.47 -2.75
C PHE A 43 0.96 5.11 -2.07
N ALA A 44 -0.06 4.29 -2.43
CA ALA A 44 -0.31 3.00 -1.77
C ALA A 44 0.87 2.00 -1.84
N ARG A 45 1.79 2.17 -2.80
CA ARG A 45 3.01 1.34 -2.97
C ARG A 45 4.29 2.18 -3.07
N GLY A 46 4.23 3.43 -2.63
CA GLY A 46 5.38 4.32 -2.64
C GLY A 46 6.43 3.83 -1.67
N GLN A 47 7.70 3.94 -2.06
CA GLN A 47 8.84 3.74 -1.17
C GLN A 47 9.65 5.02 -1.20
N THR A 48 10.21 5.39 -0.05
CA THR A 48 11.07 6.56 0.09
C THR A 48 12.31 6.14 0.87
N ASP A 49 13.45 6.65 0.44
CA ASP A 49 14.78 6.46 1.03
C ASP A 49 15.29 7.73 1.74
N LYS A 50 14.50 8.81 1.71
CA LYS A 50 14.80 10.07 2.39
C LYS A 50 15.03 9.84 3.89
N ALA A 51 16.10 10.43 4.42
CA ALA A 51 16.45 10.36 5.84
C ALA A 51 15.44 11.11 6.73
N GLU A 52 14.91 12.23 6.23
CA GLU A 52 13.92 13.05 6.92
C GLU A 52 12.51 12.79 6.35
N ALA A 53 11.54 12.70 7.25
CA ALA A 53 10.14 12.52 6.89
C ALA A 53 9.56 13.83 6.30
N PRO A 54 8.57 13.75 5.41
CA PRO A 54 7.94 14.94 4.87
C PRO A 54 7.20 15.72 5.97
N GLU A 55 7.15 17.05 5.80
CA GLU A 55 6.37 17.93 6.67
C GLU A 55 4.91 17.48 6.75
N GLY A 56 4.34 17.50 7.96
CA GLY A 56 2.97 17.05 8.21
C GLY A 56 2.81 15.54 8.44
N PHE A 57 3.86 14.71 8.25
CA PHE A 57 3.82 13.31 8.66
C PHE A 57 3.57 13.17 10.17
N GLU A 58 4.08 14.12 10.96
CA GLU A 58 3.88 14.20 12.42
C GLU A 58 2.40 14.30 12.82
N LEU A 59 1.60 14.99 12.00
CA LEU A 59 0.17 15.21 12.23
C LEU A 59 -0.71 14.13 11.59
N ASN A 60 -0.14 13.29 10.72
CA ASN A 60 -0.85 12.25 9.98
C ASN A 60 -0.86 10.92 10.75
N ASN A 61 -1.41 10.92 11.96
CA ASN A 61 -1.60 9.70 12.75
C ASN A 61 -3.08 9.44 13.04
N PRO A 62 -3.84 8.90 12.06
CA PRO A 62 -5.25 8.59 12.25
C PRO A 62 -5.43 7.35 13.13
N TRP A 63 -6.28 7.48 14.15
CA TRP A 63 -6.76 6.35 14.92
C TRP A 63 -8.01 5.79 14.25
N LYS A 64 -8.01 4.49 13.95
CA LYS A 64 -9.17 3.83 13.36
C LYS A 64 -10.25 3.67 14.42
N VAL A 65 -11.43 4.23 14.15
CA VAL A 65 -12.60 4.08 15.00
C VAL A 65 -13.48 3.00 14.39
N GLU A 66 -13.72 1.94 15.14
CA GLU A 66 -14.61 0.85 14.73
C GLU A 66 -16.02 1.10 15.31
N SER A 67 -17.04 0.77 14.52
CA SER A 67 -18.41 0.73 15.01
C SER A 67 -18.58 -0.41 16.02
N ARG A 68 -19.43 -0.21 17.02
CA ARG A 68 -19.75 -1.27 18.00
C ARG A 68 -20.28 -2.51 17.28
N PHE A 69 -19.65 -3.66 17.48
CA PHE A 69 -20.13 -4.95 17.00
C PHE A 69 -21.34 -5.38 17.85
N TYR A 70 -22.50 -5.58 17.24
CA TYR A 70 -23.71 -6.14 17.84
C TYR A 70 -24.31 -7.21 16.93
#